data_AF-A0A1Q6E3Y6-F1
#
_entry.id   AF-A0A1Q6E3Y6-F1
#
_cell.length_a   1.000
_cell.length_b   1.000
_cell.length_c   1.000
_cell.angle_alpha   90.00
_cell.angle_beta   90.00
_cell.angle_gamma   90.00
#
_symmetry.space_group_name_H-M   'P 1'
#
loop_
_entity.id
_entity.type
_entity.pdbx_description
1 polymer ?
#
loop_
_entity_poly.entity_id
_entity_poly.type
_entity_poly.pdbx_seq_one_letter_code
_entity_poly.pdbx_strand_id
1 'polypeptide(L)'
;MKFLGEFKEFTNRGNVRDLAVAVIIGGAFTSIVTALTTNIINPLISVITGGSADTVSGLVVPGTEIDFGAFISACINFLIVAFVIFLLIKAVDKAQDLGNKIAKKEKEEEKPAPACPFCLEEVKEGSTRCPHCAGAFDGPAKSE
;
A
#
# COMPACT_ATOMS: atom_id res chain seq x y z
N MET A 1 -11.55 37.79 1.60
CA MET A 1 -11.35 36.82 0.49
C MET A 1 -9.93 36.24 0.40
N LYS A 2 -8.88 36.90 0.93
CA LYS A 2 -7.50 36.37 0.91
C LYS A 2 -7.32 35.00 1.60
N PHE A 3 -8.04 34.77 2.72
CA PHE A 3 -7.94 33.52 3.48
C PHE A 3 -8.35 32.26 2.70
N LEU A 4 -9.41 32.32 1.88
CA LEU A 4 -9.84 31.19 1.05
C LEU A 4 -8.84 30.88 -0.08
N GLY A 5 -8.15 31.91 -0.58
CA GLY A 5 -7.06 31.75 -1.54
C GLY A 5 -5.85 31.07 -0.90
N GLU A 6 -5.39 31.59 0.25
CA GLU A 6 -4.26 31.04 1.02
C GLU A 6 -4.53 29.61 1.51
N PHE A 7 -5.78 29.31 1.89
CA PHE A 7 -6.20 27.97 2.29
C PHE A 7 -6.21 26.99 1.10
N LYS A 8 -6.76 27.39 -0.05
CA LYS A 8 -6.72 26.57 -1.27
C LYS A 8 -5.28 26.30 -1.71
N GLU A 9 -4.41 27.31 -1.62
CA GLU A 9 -3.00 27.20 -1.95
C GLU A 9 -2.23 26.33 -0.94
N PHE A 10 -2.65 26.31 0.32
CA PHE A 10 -2.17 25.36 1.33
C PHE A 10 -2.61 23.92 1.05
N THR A 11 -3.91 23.68 0.80
CA THR A 11 -4.45 22.34 0.52
C THR A 11 -3.95 21.77 -0.81
N ASN A 12 -3.68 22.62 -1.80
CA ASN A 12 -3.13 22.21 -3.09
C ASN A 12 -1.66 21.78 -3.03
N ARG A 13 -0.97 21.97 -1.90
CA ARG A 13 0.36 21.39 -1.72
C ARG A 13 0.22 19.87 -1.67
N GLY A 14 0.78 19.17 -2.66
CA GLY A 14 0.68 17.71 -2.79
C GLY A 14 1.05 16.97 -1.49
N ASN A 15 2.14 17.38 -0.84
CA ASN A 15 2.58 16.78 0.43
C ASN A 15 1.54 16.87 1.58
N VAL A 16 0.70 17.90 1.60
CA VAL A 16 -0.36 18.05 2.62
C VAL A 16 -1.55 17.16 2.30
N ARG A 17 -1.91 17.05 1.02
CA ARG A 17 -3.01 16.20 0.56
C ARG A 17 -2.72 14.72 0.82
N ASP A 18 -1.51 14.27 0.50
CA ASP A 18 -1.11 12.88 0.68
C ASP A 18 -1.04 12.50 2.17
N LEU A 19 -0.50 13.41 3.00
CA LEU A 19 -0.50 13.22 4.46
C LEU A 19 -1.93 13.15 5.02
N ALA A 20 -2.83 14.03 4.58
CA ALA A 20 -4.21 14.03 5.04
C ALA A 20 -4.94 12.72 4.69
N VAL A 21 -4.74 12.22 3.47
CA VAL A 21 -5.31 10.95 3.03
C VAL A 21 -4.75 9.79 3.86
N ALA A 22 -3.44 9.77 4.11
CA ALA A 22 -2.80 8.73 4.92
C ALA A 22 -3.35 8.67 6.35
N VAL A 23 -3.55 9.81 7.01
CA VAL A 23 -4.08 9.87 8.39
C VAL A 23 -5.54 9.41 8.44
N ILE A 24 -6.38 9.85 7.50
CA ILE A 24 -7.80 9.47 7.46
C ILE A 24 -7.96 7.97 7.22
N ILE A 25 -7.23 7.41 6.24
CA ILE A 25 -7.29 5.98 5.93
C ILE A 25 -6.71 5.16 7.10
N GLY A 26 -5.59 5.59 7.68
CA GLY A 26 -4.98 4.91 8.83
C GLY A 26 -5.92 4.87 10.05
N GLY A 27 -6.61 5.97 10.33
CA GLY A 27 -7.63 6.03 11.38
C GLY A 27 -8.81 5.09 11.11
N ALA A 28 -9.40 5.16 9.91
CA ALA A 28 -10.54 4.33 9.53
C ALA A 28 -10.21 2.83 9.58
N PHE A 29 -9.02 2.44 9.11
CA PHE A 29 -8.57 1.05 9.15
C PHE A 29 -8.39 0.55 10.59
N THR A 30 -7.75 1.34 11.45
CA THR A 30 -7.58 1.01 12.87
C THR A 30 -8.94 0.81 13.55
N SER A 31 -9.95 1.62 13.21
CA SER A 31 -11.31 1.45 13.72
C SER A 31 -11.95 0.13 13.29
N ILE A 32 -11.75 -0.31 12.04
CA ILE A 32 -12.26 -1.61 11.54
C ILE A 32 -11.61 -2.76 12.30
N VAL A 33 -10.29 -2.74 12.47
CA VAL A 33 -9.58 -3.79 13.21
C VAL A 33 -9.99 -3.79 14.68
N THR A 34 -10.13 -2.63 15.30
CA THR A 34 -10.63 -2.50 16.68
C THR A 34 -12.04 -3.05 16.80
N ALA A 35 -12.93 -2.74 15.84
CA ALA A 35 -14.29 -3.26 15.84
C ALA A 35 -14.32 -4.79 15.69
N LEU A 36 -13.44 -5.36 14.87
CA LEU A 36 -13.30 -6.81 14.73
C LEU A 36 -12.85 -7.45 16.04
N THR A 37 -11.81 -6.89 16.68
CA THR A 37 -11.31 -7.43 17.94
C THR A 37 -12.34 -7.30 19.05
N THR A 38 -12.90 -6.10 19.25
CA THR A 38 -13.82 -5.83 20.35
C THR A 38 -15.15 -6.56 20.21
N ASN A 39 -15.71 -6.67 19.00
CA ASN A 39 -17.04 -7.26 18.80
C ASN A 39 -17.03 -8.74 18.45
N ILE A 40 -15.92 -9.29 17.95
CA ILE A 40 -15.85 -10.70 17.53
C ILE A 40 -14.85 -11.48 18.38
N ILE A 41 -13.62 -10.98 18.52
CA ILE A 41 -12.55 -11.72 19.20
C ILE A 41 -12.74 -11.71 20.72
N ASN A 42 -13.00 -10.55 21.35
CA ASN A 42 -13.18 -10.46 22.80
C ASN A 42 -14.34 -11.34 23.31
N PRO A 43 -15.53 -11.36 22.67
CA PRO A 43 -16.61 -12.25 23.07
C PRO A 43 -16.24 -13.73 22.88
N LEU A 44 -15.52 -14.06 21.81
CA LEU A 44 -15.10 -15.44 21.56
C LEU A 44 -14.11 -15.94 22.62
N ILE A 45 -13.14 -15.09 22.99
CA ILE A 45 -12.20 -15.37 24.08
C ILE A 45 -12.95 -15.51 25.41
N SER A 46 -13.90 -14.61 25.68
CA SER A 46 -14.73 -14.68 26.88
C SER A 46 -15.49 -16.01 27.00
N VAL A 47 -16.09 -16.48 25.90
CA VAL A 47 -16.81 -17.77 25.91
C VAL A 47 -15.86 -18.94 26.18
N ILE A 48 -14.66 -18.92 25.60
CA ILE A 48 -13.66 -19.99 25.76
C ILE A 48 -13.03 -19.99 27.16
N THR A 49 -12.88 -18.82 27.78
CA THR A 49 -12.25 -18.65 29.09
C THR A 49 -13.24 -18.85 30.26
N GLY A 50 -14.50 -19.19 29.97
CA GLY A 50 -15.49 -19.58 30.98
C GLY A 50 -16.35 -18.45 31.56
N GLY A 51 -16.44 -17.30 30.87
CA GLY A 51 -17.14 -16.10 31.35
C GLY A 51 -16.45 -14.84 30.83
N SER A 52 -17.10 -13.68 30.92
CA SER A 52 -16.59 -12.36 30.49
C SER A 52 -15.08 -12.23 30.65
N ALA A 53 -14.36 -11.59 29.72
CA ALA A 53 -13.00 -11.15 30.00
C ALA A 53 -12.92 -10.29 31.29
N ASP A 54 -14.04 -9.83 31.84
CA ASP A 54 -14.15 -9.24 33.19
C ASP A 54 -14.17 -10.24 34.37
N THR A 55 -14.29 -11.54 34.12
CA THR A 55 -14.55 -12.57 35.17
C THR A 55 -13.36 -13.47 35.48
N VAL A 56 -12.22 -13.31 34.81
CA VAL A 56 -10.96 -13.85 35.34
C VAL A 56 -10.47 -12.88 36.41
N SER A 57 -11.00 -13.09 37.62
CA SER A 57 -10.50 -12.56 38.88
C SER A 57 -10.58 -11.04 39.05
N GLY A 58 -11.81 -10.55 39.12
CA GLY A 58 -12.16 -9.62 40.19
C GLY A 58 -11.95 -10.33 41.54
N LEU A 59 -10.70 -10.45 41.99
CA LEU A 59 -10.42 -10.59 43.42
C LEU A 59 -10.90 -9.27 44.02
N VAL A 60 -12.12 -9.27 44.56
CA VAL A 60 -12.66 -8.18 45.37
C VAL A 60 -11.80 -8.11 46.64
N VAL A 61 -10.66 -7.43 46.53
CA VAL A 61 -9.99 -6.82 47.66
C VAL A 61 -10.72 -5.50 47.88
N PRO A 62 -11.21 -5.18 49.09
CA PRO A 62 -12.03 -4.00 49.30
C PRO A 62 -11.21 -2.74 48.95
N GLY A 63 -11.56 -2.10 47.82
CA GLY A 63 -11.07 -0.76 47.45
C GLY A 63 -10.43 -0.60 46.05
N THR A 64 -10.11 -1.67 45.32
CA THR A 64 -9.54 -1.57 43.96
C THR A 64 -9.91 -2.78 43.10
N GLU A 65 -10.74 -2.57 42.07
CA GLU A 65 -10.97 -3.55 41.00
C GLU A 65 -9.74 -3.50 40.06
N ILE A 66 -8.95 -4.58 40.03
CA ILE A 66 -7.85 -4.73 39.06
C ILE A 66 -8.35 -5.66 37.95
N ASP A 67 -8.77 -5.07 36.84
CA ASP A 67 -9.31 -5.79 35.68
C ASP A 67 -8.19 -6.43 34.85
N PHE A 68 -7.61 -7.51 35.36
CA PHE A 68 -6.57 -8.27 34.66
C PHE A 68 -7.03 -8.75 33.28
N GLY A 69 -8.31 -9.06 33.12
CA GLY A 69 -8.82 -9.52 31.85
C GLY A 69 -9.09 -8.41 30.83
N ALA A 70 -9.38 -7.17 31.26
CA ALA A 70 -9.35 -6.00 30.37
C ALA A 70 -7.93 -5.74 29.85
N PHE A 71 -6.92 -5.89 30.71
CA PHE A 71 -5.51 -5.78 30.32
C PHE A 71 -5.10 -6.87 29.32
N ILE A 72 -5.44 -8.13 29.59
CA ILE A 72 -5.16 -9.26 28.67
C ILE A 72 -5.87 -9.06 27.33
N SER A 73 -7.14 -8.61 27.34
CA SER A 73 -7.87 -8.27 26.12
C SER A 73 -7.18 -7.16 25.32
N ALA A 74 -6.69 -6.11 26.00
CA ALA A 74 -5.94 -5.03 25.35
C ALA A 74 -4.63 -5.54 24.72
N CYS A 75 -3.89 -6.42 25.41
CA CYS A 75 -2.69 -7.06 24.85
C CYS A 75 -3.01 -7.90 23.61
N ILE A 76 -4.10 -8.68 23.63
CA ILE A 76 -4.53 -9.48 22.48
C ILE A 76 -4.95 -8.58 21.31
N ASN A 77 -5.69 -7.50 21.57
CA ASN A 77 -6.05 -6.53 20.55
C ASN A 77 -4.81 -5.90 19.89
N PHE A 78 -3.84 -5.49 20.70
CA PHE A 78 -2.59 -4.95 20.20
C PHE A 78 -1.85 -5.93 19.28
N LEU A 79 -1.77 -7.21 19.68
CA LEU A 79 -1.14 -8.25 18.86
C LEU A 79 -1.88 -8.50 17.54
N ILE A 80 -3.22 -8.50 17.55
CA ILE A 80 -4.03 -8.68 16.34
C ILE A 80 -3.86 -7.51 15.38
N VAL A 81 -3.91 -6.26 15.88
CA VAL A 81 -3.70 -5.06 15.08
C VAL A 81 -2.30 -5.09 14.45
N ALA A 82 -1.27 -5.39 15.23
CA ALA A 82 0.10 -5.52 14.73
C ALA A 82 0.21 -6.61 13.65
N PHE A 83 -0.43 -7.77 13.85
CA PHE A 83 -0.41 -8.87 12.89
C PHE A 83 -1.12 -8.53 11.58
N VAL A 84 -2.28 -7.88 11.64
CA VAL A 84 -3.03 -7.45 10.45
C VAL A 84 -2.26 -6.40 9.66
N ILE A 85 -1.66 -5.41 10.34
CA ILE A 85 -0.81 -4.40 9.69
C ILE A 85 0.39 -5.06 9.02
N PHE A 86 1.04 -6.02 9.69
CA PHE A 86 2.16 -6.78 9.11
C PHE A 86 1.74 -7.54 7.84
N LEU A 87 0.58 -8.21 7.86
CA LEU A 87 0.06 -8.89 6.68
C LEU A 87 -0.24 -7.92 5.53
N LEU A 88 -0.79 -6.74 5.82
CA LEU A 88 -1.04 -5.73 4.80
C LEU A 88 0.24 -5.18 4.18
N ILE A 89 1.24 -4.84 4.99
CA ILE A 89 2.54 -4.38 4.48
C ILE A 89 3.14 -5.47 3.58
N LYS A 90 3.12 -6.73 4.03
CA LYS A 90 3.59 -7.87 3.22
C LYS A 90 2.81 -8.06 1.92
N ALA A 91 1.50 -7.80 1.92
CA ALA A 91 0.68 -7.86 0.71
C ALA A 91 1.03 -6.73 -0.27
N VAL A 92 1.26 -5.52 0.22
CA VAL A 92 1.68 -4.36 -0.59
C VAL A 92 3.08 -4.59 -1.15
N ASP A 93 4.04 -5.02 -0.33
CA ASP A 93 5.41 -5.34 -0.76
C ASP A 93 5.40 -6.40 -1.86
N LYS A 94 4.57 -7.44 -1.70
CA LYS A 94 4.41 -8.50 -2.70
C LYS A 94 3.77 -7.98 -3.99
N ALA A 95 2.76 -7.12 -3.89
CA ALA A 95 2.11 -6.52 -5.06
C ALA A 95 3.07 -5.60 -5.83
N GLN A 96 3.89 -4.81 -5.14
CA GLN A 96 4.91 -3.95 -5.76
C GLN A 96 6.04 -4.77 -6.39
N ASP A 97 6.49 -5.85 -5.76
CA ASP A 97 7.48 -6.77 -6.34
C ASP A 97 6.95 -7.45 -7.62
N LEU A 98 5.67 -7.85 -7.63
CA LEU A 98 5.01 -8.35 -8.84
C LEU A 98 4.90 -7.26 -9.92
N GLY A 99 4.49 -6.04 -9.58
CA GLY A 99 4.42 -4.92 -10.52
C GLY A 99 5.78 -4.57 -11.13
N ASN A 100 6.84 -4.53 -10.32
CA ASN A 100 8.20 -4.29 -10.78
C ASN A 100 8.71 -5.43 -11.68
N LYS A 101 8.37 -6.69 -11.39
CA LYS A 101 8.72 -7.84 -12.24
C LYS A 101 7.99 -7.83 -13.57
N ILE A 102 6.71 -7.45 -13.58
CA ILE A 102 5.91 -7.34 -14.81
C ILE A 102 6.42 -6.15 -15.65
N ALA A 103 6.65 -4.99 -15.04
CA ALA A 103 7.20 -3.82 -15.73
C ALA A 103 8.61 -4.08 -16.29
N LYS A 104 9.44 -4.88 -15.61
CA LYS A 104 10.76 -5.26 -16.12
C LYS A 104 10.69 -6.29 -17.25
N LYS A 105 9.64 -7.13 -17.26
CA LYS A 105 9.39 -8.14 -18.30
C LYS A 105 8.77 -7.54 -19.56
N GLU A 106 7.88 -6.54 -19.43
CA GLU A 106 7.38 -5.73 -20.56
C GLU A 106 8.52 -4.92 -21.20
N LYS A 107 9.46 -4.40 -20.40
CA LYS A 107 10.64 -3.69 -20.91
C LYS A 107 11.67 -4.61 -21.60
N GLU A 108 11.51 -5.92 -21.48
CA GLU A 108 12.34 -6.94 -22.14
C GLU A 108 11.64 -7.54 -23.38
N GLU A 109 10.35 -7.25 -23.60
CA GLU A 109 9.59 -7.61 -24.80
C GLU A 109 9.42 -6.44 -25.81
N GLU A 110 9.87 -5.23 -25.49
CA GLU A 110 10.05 -4.18 -26.49
C GLU A 110 11.40 -4.40 -27.19
N LYS A 111 11.35 -5.20 -28.25
CA LYS A 111 12.49 -5.52 -29.12
C LYS A 111 13.24 -4.22 -29.46
N PRO A 112 14.58 -4.16 -29.29
CA PRO A 112 15.33 -2.92 -29.44
C PRO A 112 15.07 -2.31 -30.82
N ALA A 113 14.71 -1.02 -30.85
CA ALA A 113 14.43 -0.32 -32.09
C ALA A 113 15.67 -0.38 -33.01
N PRO A 114 15.51 -0.75 -34.29
CA PRO A 114 16.64 -0.82 -35.22
C PRO A 114 17.26 0.55 -35.43
N ALA A 115 18.57 0.63 -35.22
CA ALA A 115 19.33 1.85 -35.45
C ALA A 115 19.59 2.08 -36.94
N CYS A 116 19.55 3.35 -37.35
CA CYS A 116 19.89 3.75 -38.71
C CYS A 116 21.40 3.53 -39.00
N PRO A 117 21.80 2.82 -40.07
CA PRO A 117 23.22 2.64 -40.42
C PRO A 117 23.97 3.92 -40.80
N PHE A 118 23.26 5.01 -41.14
CA PHE A 118 23.89 6.27 -41.54
C PHE A 118 24.04 7.27 -40.39
N CYS A 119 23.00 7.41 -39.57
CA CYS A 119 22.96 8.43 -38.51
C CYS A 119 22.85 7.87 -37.10
N LEU A 120 22.81 6.55 -36.94
CA LEU A 120 22.76 5.82 -35.65
C LEU A 120 21.55 6.13 -34.75
N GLU A 121 20.59 6.92 -35.25
CA GLU A 121 19.34 7.22 -34.56
C GLU A 121 18.38 6.02 -34.60
N GLU A 122 17.56 5.86 -33.56
CA GLU A 122 16.53 4.82 -33.49
C GLU A 122 15.44 5.05 -34.54
N VAL A 123 15.17 4.04 -35.36
CA VAL A 123 14.15 4.12 -36.42
C VAL A 123 13.08 3.07 -36.19
N LYS A 124 11.85 3.39 -36.59
CA LYS A 124 10.74 2.42 -36.57
C LYS A 124 11.07 1.22 -37.45
N GLU A 125 10.76 0.03 -36.93
CA GLU A 125 10.83 -1.22 -37.68
C GLU A 125 10.00 -1.13 -38.98
N GLY A 126 10.54 -1.65 -40.08
CA GLY A 126 9.87 -1.62 -41.38
C GLY A 126 10.07 -0.33 -42.19
N SER A 127 10.71 0.70 -41.63
CA SER A 127 11.01 1.91 -42.38
C SER A 127 12.00 1.63 -43.53
N THR A 128 11.74 2.20 -44.71
CA THR A 128 12.64 2.15 -45.88
C THR A 128 13.47 3.43 -46.03
N ARG A 129 13.14 4.46 -45.24
CA ARG A 129 13.85 5.74 -45.17
C ARG A 129 13.90 6.24 -43.73
N CYS A 130 15.05 6.79 -43.34
CA CYS A 130 15.22 7.42 -42.03
C CYS A 130 14.53 8.81 -41.99
N PRO A 131 13.71 9.12 -40.98
CA PRO A 131 13.09 10.45 -40.84
C PRO A 131 14.08 11.55 -40.43
N HIS A 132 15.22 11.20 -39.83
CA HIS A 132 16.20 12.16 -39.35
C HIS A 132 17.21 12.57 -40.43
N CYS A 133 17.79 11.59 -41.15
CA CYS A 133 18.83 11.84 -42.15
C CYS A 133 18.38 11.63 -43.60
N ALA A 134 17.13 11.22 -43.85
CA ALA A 134 16.59 10.90 -45.17
C ALA A 134 17.35 9.80 -45.96
N GLY A 135 18.28 9.09 -45.31
CA GLY A 135 18.98 7.94 -45.90
C GLY A 135 18.00 6.84 -46.29
N ALA A 136 18.16 6.29 -47.49
CA ALA A 136 17.39 5.15 -47.97
C ALA A 136 18.09 3.85 -47.58
N PHE A 137 17.32 2.89 -47.08
CA PHE A 137 17.83 1.57 -46.72
C PHE A 137 17.63 0.58 -47.87
N ASP A 138 18.57 -0.34 -48.06
CA ASP A 138 18.48 -1.41 -49.08
C ASP A 138 17.35 -2.44 -48.79
N GLY A 139 16.74 -2.35 -47.60
CA GLY A 139 15.58 -3.13 -47.17
C GLY A 139 14.92 -2.51 -45.93
N PRO A 140 13.76 -3.03 -45.48
CA PRO A 140 13.09 -2.52 -44.28
C PRO A 140 14.00 -2.65 -43.05
N ALA A 141 14.10 -1.60 -42.23
CA ALA A 141 14.85 -1.62 -40.98
C ALA A 141 14.33 -2.72 -40.06
N LYS A 142 15.19 -3.65 -39.64
CA LYS A 142 14.85 -4.79 -38.78
C LYS A 142 15.68 -4.72 -37.51
N SER A 143 15.04 -4.90 -36.36
CA SER A 143 15.74 -5.20 -35.12
C SER A 143 16.44 -6.55 -35.29
N GLU A 144 17.77 -6.57 -35.13
CA GLU A 144 18.49 -7.84 -34.93
C GLU A 144 18.02 -8.51 -33.63
#